data_AF-M7NEA4-F1
#
_entry.id   AF-M7NEA4-F1
#
_cell.length_a   1.000
_cell.length_b   1.000
_cell.length_c   1.000
_cell.angle_alpha   90.00
_cell.angle_beta   90.00
_cell.angle_gamma   90.00
#
_symmetry.space_group_name_H-M   'P 1'
#
loop_
_entity.id
_entity.type
_entity.pdbx_description
1 polymer ?
#
loop_
_entity_poly.entity_id
_entity_poly.type
_entity_poly.pdbx_seq_one_letter_code
_entity_poly.pdbx_strand_id
1 'polypeptide(L)' 'MSATGNRGGGQRSKGERSFVATRVSVECRAKLDAAARSSNLSVSEYVEALIAQAVRDVDLHGSRLQKTA' A
#
# COMPACT_ATOMS: atom_id res chain seq x y z
N MET A 1 -5.90 38.55 5.72
CA MET A 1 -5.10 37.97 4.62
C MET A 1 -4.95 36.47 4.86
N SER A 2 -5.73 35.63 4.17
CA SER A 2 -5.44 34.19 4.08
C SER A 2 -5.16 33.87 2.62
N ALA A 3 -3.91 33.53 2.32
CA ALA A 3 -3.52 33.00 1.02
C ALA A 3 -4.05 31.58 0.91
N THR A 4 -5.26 31.42 0.35
CA THR A 4 -5.83 30.10 0.06
C THR A 4 -5.14 29.55 -1.19
N GLY A 5 -4.08 28.78 -0.96
CA GLY A 5 -3.27 28.14 -1.98
C GLY A 5 -4.02 27.05 -2.75
N ASN A 6 -3.83 27.10 -4.07
CA ASN A 6 -4.00 26.06 -5.08
C ASN A 6 -5.34 25.30 -5.18
N ARG A 7 -6.14 25.83 -6.11
CA ARG A 7 -6.96 25.09 -7.07
C ARG A 7 -6.15 23.91 -7.66
N GLY A 8 -6.56 22.70 -7.35
CA GLY A 8 -6.01 21.47 -7.92
C GLY A 8 -7.12 20.42 -7.98
N GLY A 9 -8.09 20.66 -8.88
CA GLY A 9 -9.14 19.72 -9.19
C GLY A 9 -8.55 18.48 -9.84
N GLY A 10 -8.55 17.39 -9.10
CA GLY A 10 -8.42 16.03 -9.60
C GLY A 10 -9.21 15.16 -8.64
N GLN A 11 -10.26 14.50 -9.13
CA GLN A 11 -11.12 13.65 -8.32
C GLN A 11 -10.31 12.75 -7.37
N ARG A 12 -10.75 12.61 -6.12
CA ARG A 12 -10.26 11.58 -5.20
C ARG A 12 -10.73 10.20 -5.71
N SER A 13 -10.21 9.73 -6.83
CA SER A 13 -10.60 8.49 -7.51
C SER A 13 -10.22 7.22 -6.74
N LYS A 14 -9.69 7.34 -5.52
CA LYS A 14 -9.09 6.25 -4.75
C LYS A 14 -9.54 6.16 -3.28
N GLY A 15 -10.60 6.86 -2.88
CA GLY A 15 -11.18 6.79 -1.52
C GLY A 15 -10.32 7.42 -0.42
N GLU A 16 -10.70 7.21 0.85
CA GLU A 16 -9.89 7.59 2.02
C GLU A 16 -8.67 6.66 2.12
N ARG A 17 -7.48 7.19 1.81
CA ARG A 17 -6.21 6.46 1.91
C ARG A 17 -5.24 7.18 2.82
N SER A 18 -4.52 6.42 3.64
CA SER A 18 -3.40 6.93 4.43
C SER A 18 -2.08 6.63 3.72
N PHE A 19 -1.17 7.60 3.73
CA PHE A 19 0.18 7.39 3.20
C PHE A 19 1.07 6.70 4.24
N VAL A 20 1.71 5.60 3.84
CA VAL A 20 2.67 4.86 4.66
C VAL A 20 3.99 4.77 3.88
N ALA A 21 5.08 5.26 4.47
CA ALA A 21 6.42 5.17 3.90
C ALA A 21 7.26 4.14 4.65
N THR A 22 8.00 3.32 3.92
CA THR A 22 8.95 2.34 4.49
C THR A 22 10.26 2.37 3.71
N ARG A 23 11.38 2.19 4.40
CA ARG A 23 12.70 2.05 3.78
C ARG A 23 12.94 0.58 3.44
N VAL A 24 13.36 0.30 2.21
CA VAL A 24 13.75 -1.04 1.74
C VAL A 24 15.15 -0.97 1.13
N SER A 25 15.82 -2.12 0.99
CA SER A 25 17.08 -2.19 0.26
C SER A 25 16.89 -1.79 -1.22
N VAL A 26 17.95 -1.30 -1.85
CA VAL A 26 17.94 -0.94 -3.28
C VAL A 26 17.58 -2.16 -4.15
N GLU A 27 18.09 -3.34 -3.80
CA GLU A 27 17.77 -4.59 -4.48
C GLU A 27 16.28 -4.94 -4.37
N CYS A 28 15.69 -4.78 -3.18
CA CYS A 28 14.26 -5.00 -2.98
C CYS A 28 13.42 -4.01 -3.81
N ARG A 29 13.82 -2.72 -3.84
CA ARG A 29 13.17 -1.71 -4.67
C ARG A 29 13.15 -2.10 -6.15
N ALA A 30 14.27 -2.58 -6.68
CA ALA A 30 14.38 -3.02 -8.08
C ALA A 30 13.50 -4.24 -8.37
N LYS A 31 13.43 -5.21 -7.44
CA LYS A 31 12.53 -6.36 -7.55
C LYS A 31 11.06 -5.94 -7.55
N LEU A 32 10.67 -5.00 -6.70
CA LEU A 32 9.32 -4.44 -6.68
C LEU A 32 8.98 -3.71 -8.00
N ASP A 33 9.91 -2.94 -8.56
CA ASP A 33 9.71 -2.29 -9.86
C ASP A 33 9.48 -3.32 -10.99
N ALA A 34 10.29 -4.37 -11.04
CA ALA A 34 10.15 -5.42 -12.04
C ALA A 34 8.80 -6.15 -11.92
N ALA A 35 8.40 -6.52 -10.71
CA ALA A 35 7.15 -7.24 -10.45
C ALA A 35 5.89 -6.39 -10.68
N ALA A 36 5.95 -5.09 -10.37
CA ALA A 36 4.87 -4.16 -10.67
C ALA A 36 4.68 -4.02 -12.18
N ARG A 37 5.78 -3.85 -12.94
CA ARG A 37 5.74 -3.76 -14.41
C ARG A 37 5.19 -5.03 -15.06
N SER A 38 5.60 -6.22 -14.62
CA SER A 38 5.06 -7.48 -15.18
C SER A 38 3.57 -7.65 -14.91
N SER A 39 3.03 -6.96 -13.91
CA SER A 39 1.62 -6.99 -13.53
C SER A 39 0.82 -5.82 -14.11
N ASN A 40 1.41 -4.94 -14.92
CA ASN A 40 0.82 -3.68 -15.39
C ASN A 40 0.30 -2.77 -14.27
N LEU A 41 1.00 -2.76 -13.11
CA LEU A 41 0.67 -1.94 -11.95
C LEU A 41 1.75 -0.90 -11.68
N SER A 42 1.39 0.19 -11.02
CA SER A 42 2.40 1.00 -10.32
C SER A 42 2.97 0.24 -9.13
N VAL A 43 4.17 0.61 -8.68
CA VAL A 43 4.79 0.01 -7.49
C VAL A 43 3.88 0.14 -6.28
N SER A 44 3.23 1.29 -6.10
CA SER A 44 2.33 1.54 -4.98
C SER A 44 1.11 0.62 -5.01
N GLU A 45 0.52 0.38 -6.19
CA GLU A 45 -0.60 -0.55 -6.35
C GLU A 45 -0.19 -2.00 -6.12
N TYR A 46 1.00 -2.37 -6.61
CA TYR A 46 1.56 -3.70 -6.39
C TYR A 46 1.82 -3.96 -4.91
N VAL A 47 2.44 -3.00 -4.21
CA VAL A 47 2.69 -3.09 -2.76
C VAL A 47 1.39 -3.07 -1.96
N GLU A 48 0.41 -2.26 -2.35
CA GLU A 48 -0.93 -2.27 -1.76
C GLU A 48 -1.58 -3.67 -1.84
N ALA A 49 -1.50 -4.32 -3.01
CA ALA A 49 -2.03 -5.67 -3.20
C ALA A 49 -1.33 -6.71 -2.31
N LEU A 50 0.01 -6.65 -2.22
CA LEU A 50 0.80 -7.52 -1.35
C LEU A 50 0.44 -7.33 0.13
N ILE A 51 0.34 -6.08 0.59
CA ILE A 51 -0.04 -5.77 1.97
C ILE A 51 -1.46 -6.27 2.25
N ALA A 52 -2.42 -6.00 1.35
CA ALA A 52 -3.79 -6.45 1.52
C ALA A 52 -3.90 -7.98 1.58
N GLN A 53 -3.10 -8.70 0.81
CA GLN A 53 -3.02 -10.16 0.89
C GLN A 53 -2.41 -10.63 2.22
N ALA A 54 -1.28 -10.07 2.61
CA ALA A 54 -0.62 -10.41 3.86
C ALA A 54 -1.51 -10.15 5.09
N VAL A 55 -2.24 -9.03 5.10
CA VAL A 55 -3.18 -8.71 6.19
C VAL A 55 -4.34 -9.71 6.24
N ARG A 56 -4.94 -10.06 5.08
CA ARG A 56 -5.97 -11.11 5.03
C ARG A 56 -5.46 -12.45 5.56
N ASP A 57 -4.25 -12.83 5.20
CA ASP A 57 -3.64 -14.08 5.67
C ASP A 57 -3.39 -14.03 7.18
N VAL A 58 -2.95 -12.89 7.73
CA VAL A 58 -2.82 -12.68 9.17
C VAL A 58 -4.16 -12.80 9.88
N ASP A 59 -5.25 -12.24 9.36
CA ASP A 59 -6.57 -12.38 10.00
C ASP A 59 -7.03 -13.84 10.05
N LEU A 60 -6.75 -14.60 9.00
CA LEU A 60 -7.03 -16.04 8.94
C LEU A 60 -6.19 -16.85 9.94
N HIS A 61 -4.94 -16.46 10.19
CA HIS A 61 -4.03 -17.19 11.10
C HIS A 61 -4.07 -16.68 12.55
N GLY A 62 -4.34 -15.40 12.76
CA GLY A 62 -4.48 -14.73 14.06
C GLY A 62 -5.73 -15.16 14.82
N SER A 63 -6.75 -15.64 14.09
CA SER A 63 -7.91 -16.34 14.67
C SER A 63 -7.53 -17.65 15.38
N ARG A 64 -6.35 -18.23 15.12
CA ARG A 64 -5.89 -19.50 15.69
C ARG A 64 -5.00 -19.34 16.93
N LEU A 65 -4.52 -18.12 17.22
CA LEU A 65 -3.53 -17.86 18.29
C LEU A 65 -4.10 -17.12 19.51
N GLN A 66 -5.41 -16.86 19.56
CA GLN A 66 -6.05 -16.11 20.66
C GLN A 66 -7.08 -16.89 21.49
N LYS A 67 -7.04 -18.23 21.52
CA LYS A 67 -7.92 -19.00 22.45
C LYS A 67 -7.27 -20.23 23.08
N THR A 68 -6.22 -20.00 23.87
CA THR A 68 -5.85 -20.84 25.02
C THR A 68 -5.51 -19.91 26.18
N ALA A 69 -6.13 -20.19 27.34
CA ALA A 69 -6.19 -19.44 28.60
C ALA A 69 -7.29 -18.36 28.66
#